data_AF-A0A3B9N548-F1
#
_entry.id   AF-A0A3B9N548-F1
#
_cell.length_a   1.000
_cell.length_b   1.000
_cell.length_c   1.000
_cell.angle_alpha   90.00
_cell.angle_beta   90.00
_cell.angle_gamma   90.00
#
_symmetry.space_group_name_H-M   'P 1'
#
loop_
_entity.id
_entity.type
_entity.pdbx_description
1 polymer ?
#
loop_
_entity_poly.entity_id
_entity_poly.type
_entity_poly.pdbx_seq_one_letter_code
_entity_poly.pdbx_strand_id
1 'polypeptide(L)'
;MGTLFKIQHWPGATILLVIGAILLFSIFLPVYAYHAYKEEKTVKNSFIFSIYALTSIVAFTFLLALNVSRNILGEFVYTNTELYNSIAIAEGQINAVPQSSAEIKEINLAANDLFNSISNLKKDFIISVGGIDPKTMQLTTDDLKYSRFTNLDKNTFKILQDTALARRTNLVYKSIQDYKSLLIKNMDKDSPSSIFINQLLSSKQDNAQDWIMQNFYRFPLIMSLNNLTQLQLEIRLAQQETLSSICKAVADIQNENIQN
;
A
#
# COMPACT_ATOMS: atom_id res chain seq x y z
N MET A 1 4.92 -24.75 -22.12
CA MET A 1 3.71 -23.92 -22.35
C MET A 1 3.23 -23.20 -21.08
N GLY A 2 2.99 -23.89 -19.95
CA GLY A 2 2.55 -23.20 -18.72
C GLY A 2 3.53 -22.16 -18.15
N THR A 3 4.84 -22.36 -18.32
CA THR A 3 5.88 -21.40 -17.89
C THR A 3 5.80 -20.09 -18.66
N LEU A 4 5.59 -20.17 -19.98
CA LEU A 4 5.41 -19.01 -20.85
C LEU A 4 4.14 -18.21 -20.46
N PHE A 5 3.04 -18.90 -20.16
CA PHE A 5 1.80 -18.26 -19.71
C PHE A 5 1.97 -17.57 -18.35
N LYS A 6 2.82 -18.12 -17.46
CA LYS A 6 3.14 -17.49 -16.18
C LYS A 6 3.98 -16.23 -16.36
N ILE A 7 4.94 -16.26 -17.28
CA ILE A 7 5.73 -15.08 -17.69
C ILE A 7 4.82 -14.00 -18.29
N GLN A 8 3.83 -14.39 -19.10
CA GLN A 8 2.88 -13.47 -19.71
C GLN A 8 1.70 -13.05 -18.80
N HIS A 9 1.67 -13.54 -17.55
CA HIS A 9 0.63 -13.27 -16.54
C HIS A 9 -0.81 -13.62 -16.94
N TRP A 10 -0.97 -14.57 -17.86
CA TRP A 10 -2.31 -14.95 -18.33
C TRP A 10 -3.09 -15.73 -17.25
N PRO A 11 -4.42 -15.53 -17.16
CA PRO A 11 -5.25 -16.26 -16.20
C PRO A 11 -5.18 -17.76 -16.46
N GLY A 12 -5.09 -18.56 -15.38
CA GLY A 12 -5.02 -20.03 -15.49
C GLY A 12 -3.63 -20.62 -15.75
N ALA A 13 -2.57 -19.80 -15.89
CA ALA A 13 -1.21 -20.28 -16.08
C ALA A 13 -0.75 -21.27 -14.99
N THR A 14 -1.04 -20.98 -13.72
CA THR A 14 -0.72 -21.86 -12.60
C THR A 14 -1.47 -23.19 -12.68
N ILE A 15 -2.74 -23.17 -13.10
CA ILE A 15 -3.55 -24.39 -13.27
C ILE A 15 -2.95 -25.27 -14.37
N LEU A 16 -2.59 -24.68 -15.52
CA LEU A 16 -1.89 -25.41 -16.59
C LEU A 16 -0.55 -25.99 -16.14
N LEU A 17 0.23 -25.24 -15.33
CA LEU A 17 1.51 -25.72 -14.80
C LEU A 17 1.32 -26.92 -13.87
N VAL A 18 0.35 -26.85 -12.95
CA VAL A 18 0.06 -27.93 -12.01
C VAL A 18 -0.49 -29.15 -12.74
N ILE A 19 -1.44 -28.98 -13.66
CA ILE A 19 -1.98 -30.08 -14.47
C ILE A 19 -0.87 -30.72 -15.31
N GLY A 20 -0.01 -29.92 -15.95
CA GLY A 20 1.13 -30.43 -16.72
C GLY A 20 2.11 -31.23 -15.86
N ALA A 21 2.40 -30.76 -14.64
CA ALA A 21 3.26 -31.49 -13.70
C ALA A 21 2.63 -32.81 -13.24
N ILE A 22 1.32 -32.81 -12.93
CA ILE A 22 0.58 -34.01 -12.56
C ILE A 22 0.57 -35.02 -13.71
N LEU A 23 0.29 -34.58 -14.95
CA LEU A 23 0.28 -35.47 -16.11
C LEU A 23 1.67 -36.09 -16.38
N LEU A 24 2.74 -35.32 -16.23
CA LEU A 24 4.11 -35.84 -16.34
C LEU A 24 4.40 -36.92 -15.29
N PHE A 25 3.94 -36.75 -14.05
CA PHE A 25 4.18 -37.75 -13.02
C PHE A 25 3.26 -38.98 -13.17
N SER A 26 1.98 -38.77 -13.48
CA SER A 26 0.95 -39.82 -13.51
C SER A 26 0.91 -40.62 -14.82
N ILE A 27 1.43 -40.10 -15.93
CA ILE A 27 1.40 -40.81 -17.23
C ILE A 27 2.81 -41.17 -17.68
N PHE A 28 3.74 -40.22 -17.70
CA PHE A 28 5.07 -40.49 -18.26
C PHE A 28 5.88 -41.45 -17.39
N LEU A 29 5.87 -41.28 -16.06
CA LEU A 29 6.60 -42.18 -15.15
C LEU A 29 6.14 -43.66 -15.27
N PRO A 30 4.83 -44.01 -15.21
CA PRO A 30 4.41 -45.41 -15.33
C PRO A 30 4.62 -45.99 -16.72
N VAL A 31 4.40 -45.22 -17.80
CA VAL A 31 4.66 -45.70 -19.16
C VAL A 31 6.14 -45.97 -19.38
N TYR A 32 7.01 -45.07 -18.91
CA TYR A 32 8.45 -45.24 -19.00
C TYR A 32 8.94 -46.41 -18.14
N ALA A 33 8.44 -46.56 -16.92
CA ALA A 33 8.73 -47.70 -16.05
C ALA A 33 8.28 -49.03 -16.68
N TYR A 34 7.09 -49.07 -17.29
CA TYR A 34 6.59 -50.24 -17.99
C TYR A 34 7.50 -50.64 -19.17
N HIS A 35 7.89 -49.68 -20.01
CA HIS A 35 8.81 -49.93 -21.12
C HIS A 35 10.20 -50.37 -20.64
N ALA A 36 10.77 -49.67 -19.65
CA ALA A 36 12.08 -50.00 -19.10
C ALA A 36 12.10 -51.41 -18.49
N TYR A 37 11.05 -51.81 -17.77
CA TYR A 37 10.92 -53.15 -17.19
C TYR A 37 10.69 -54.25 -18.23
N LYS A 38 9.96 -53.94 -19.32
CA LYS A 38 9.66 -54.90 -20.37
C LYS A 38 10.89 -55.23 -21.23
N GLU A 39 11.74 -54.24 -21.50
CA GLU A 39 12.94 -54.45 -22.33
C GLU A 39 14.07 -55.14 -21.55
N GLU A 40 14.24 -54.81 -20.28
CA GLU A 40 15.33 -55.37 -19.48
C GLU A 40 14.85 -55.70 -18.06
N LYS A 41 15.01 -56.96 -17.64
CA LYS A 41 14.58 -57.47 -16.32
C LYS A 41 15.40 -56.89 -15.15
N THR A 42 16.21 -55.85 -15.38
CA THR A 42 17.08 -55.20 -14.41
C THR A 42 17.03 -53.67 -14.57
N VAL A 43 17.18 -52.95 -13.45
CA VAL A 43 17.08 -51.48 -13.43
C VAL A 43 18.41 -50.87 -13.91
N LYS A 44 18.39 -50.15 -15.03
CA LYS A 44 19.56 -49.43 -15.57
C LYS A 44 19.85 -48.13 -14.81
N ASN A 45 21.13 -47.75 -14.72
CA ASN A 45 21.52 -46.41 -14.22
C ASN A 45 20.83 -45.27 -14.99
N SER A 46 20.60 -45.42 -16.30
CA SER A 46 19.89 -44.42 -17.11
C SER A 46 18.44 -44.20 -16.67
N PHE A 47 17.77 -45.24 -16.15
CA PHE A 47 16.42 -45.14 -15.60
C PHE A 47 16.42 -44.31 -14.31
N ILE A 48 17.39 -44.56 -13.43
CA ILE A 48 17.57 -43.83 -12.17
C ILE A 48 17.85 -42.34 -12.46
N PHE A 49 18.77 -42.02 -13.38
CA PHE A 49 19.04 -40.64 -13.78
C PHE A 49 17.80 -39.94 -14.34
N SER A 50 16.97 -40.66 -15.12
CA SER A 50 15.73 -40.10 -15.67
C SER A 50 14.71 -39.76 -14.58
N ILE A 51 14.59 -40.58 -13.54
CA ILE A 51 13.72 -40.29 -12.38
C ILE A 51 14.21 -39.05 -11.62
N TYR A 52 15.52 -38.93 -11.37
CA TYR A 52 16.08 -37.76 -10.70
C TYR A 52 15.87 -36.48 -11.49
N ALA A 53 16.08 -36.52 -12.81
CA ALA A 53 15.84 -35.37 -13.68
C ALA A 53 14.35 -34.97 -13.66
N LEU A 54 13.44 -35.94 -13.78
CA LEU A 54 12.00 -35.69 -13.75
C LEU A 54 11.55 -35.09 -12.42
N THR A 55 12.02 -35.63 -11.31
CA THR A 55 11.70 -35.14 -9.95
C THR A 55 12.19 -33.71 -9.77
N SER A 56 13.39 -33.39 -10.26
CA SER A 56 13.96 -32.04 -10.20
C SER A 56 13.13 -31.04 -11.02
N ILE A 57 12.69 -31.43 -12.22
CA ILE A 57 11.83 -30.60 -13.09
C ILE A 57 10.48 -30.34 -12.42
N VAL A 58 9.87 -31.36 -11.80
CA VAL A 58 8.60 -31.23 -11.08
C VAL A 58 8.75 -30.31 -9.87
N ALA A 59 9.80 -30.49 -9.07
CA ALA A 59 10.08 -29.62 -7.92
C ALA A 59 10.22 -28.15 -8.35
N PHE A 60 10.98 -27.88 -9.42
CA PHE A 60 11.14 -26.53 -9.95
C PHE A 60 9.82 -25.96 -10.50
N THR A 61 8.99 -26.80 -11.12
CA THR A 61 7.66 -26.42 -11.62
C THR A 61 6.70 -26.08 -10.48
N PHE A 62 6.76 -26.81 -9.37
CA PHE A 62 5.98 -26.51 -8.16
C PHE A 62 6.43 -25.22 -7.47
N LEU A 63 7.74 -24.97 -7.39
CA LEU A 63 8.27 -23.68 -6.90
C LEU A 63 7.79 -22.52 -7.78
N LEU A 64 7.85 -22.70 -9.10
CA LEU A 64 7.29 -21.75 -10.05
C LEU A 64 5.77 -21.63 -9.91
N ALA A 65 5.05 -22.65 -9.44
CA ALA A 65 3.60 -22.60 -9.26
C ALA A 65 3.17 -21.84 -7.99
N LEU A 66 4.02 -21.76 -6.96
CA LEU A 66 3.74 -21.03 -5.72
C LEU A 66 3.35 -19.57 -6.03
N ASN A 67 2.10 -19.23 -5.72
CA ASN A 67 1.50 -17.92 -5.97
C ASN A 67 1.70 -17.01 -4.74
N VAL A 68 2.95 -16.72 -4.39
CA VAL A 68 3.29 -15.80 -3.30
C VAL A 68 2.67 -14.40 -3.51
N SER A 69 2.43 -14.00 -4.77
CA SER A 69 1.90 -12.67 -5.10
C SER A 69 0.43 -12.42 -4.75
N ARG A 70 -0.43 -13.46 -4.67
CA ARG A 70 -1.86 -13.24 -4.40
C ARG A 70 -2.15 -12.92 -2.94
N ASN A 71 -1.37 -13.51 -2.03
CA ASN A 71 -1.52 -13.27 -0.60
C ASN A 71 -1.08 -11.85 -0.22
N ILE A 72 0.03 -11.39 -0.81
CA ILE A 72 0.58 -10.04 -0.59
C ILE A 72 -0.41 -8.95 -1.05
N LEU A 73 -1.13 -9.16 -2.15
CA LEU A 73 -2.12 -8.18 -2.61
C LEU A 73 -3.36 -8.11 -1.71
N GLY A 74 -3.83 -9.27 -1.23
CA GLY A 74 -4.92 -9.33 -0.25
C GLY A 74 -4.54 -8.63 1.06
N GLU A 75 -3.28 -8.77 1.48
CA GLU A 75 -2.72 -8.06 2.62
C GLU A 75 -2.75 -6.55 2.41
N PHE A 76 -2.34 -6.03 1.25
CA PHE A 76 -2.42 -4.58 0.99
C PHE A 76 -3.85 -4.02 1.01
N VAL A 77 -4.83 -4.78 0.52
CA VAL A 77 -6.24 -4.38 0.60
C VAL A 77 -6.72 -4.37 2.05
N TYR A 78 -6.37 -5.42 2.80
CA TYR A 78 -6.68 -5.49 4.22
C TYR A 78 -6.07 -4.31 5.00
N THR A 79 -4.79 -3.98 4.76
CA THR A 79 -4.15 -2.79 5.33
C THR A 79 -4.93 -1.52 5.00
N ASN A 80 -5.39 -1.37 3.75
CA ASN A 80 -6.15 -0.18 3.34
C ASN A 80 -7.46 -0.03 4.14
N THR A 81 -8.18 -1.13 4.34
CA THR A 81 -9.40 -1.17 5.14
C THR A 81 -9.11 -0.78 6.59
N GLU A 82 -8.07 -1.34 7.20
CA GLU A 82 -7.69 -1.02 8.58
C GLU A 82 -7.28 0.45 8.76
N LEU A 83 -6.64 1.06 7.75
CA LEU A 83 -6.33 2.48 7.75
C LEU A 83 -7.61 3.33 7.74
N TYR A 84 -8.61 2.98 6.91
CA TYR A 84 -9.89 3.70 6.92
C TYR A 84 -10.66 3.53 8.23
N ASN A 85 -10.63 2.35 8.83
CA ASN A 85 -11.21 2.12 10.15
C ASN A 85 -10.54 3.02 11.20
N SER A 86 -9.21 3.11 11.16
CA SER A 86 -8.43 3.98 12.06
C SER A 86 -8.72 5.47 11.85
N ILE A 87 -8.90 5.90 10.59
CA ILE A 87 -9.32 7.26 10.26
C ILE A 87 -10.70 7.55 10.85
N ALA A 88 -11.66 6.64 10.70
CA ALA A 88 -13.02 6.82 11.22
C ALA A 88 -13.03 6.93 12.75
N ILE A 89 -12.18 6.16 13.44
CA ILE A 89 -12.00 6.26 14.90
C ILE A 89 -11.46 7.64 15.29
N ALA A 90 -10.39 8.10 14.62
CA ALA A 90 -9.80 9.41 14.89
C ALA A 90 -10.80 10.54 14.62
N GLU A 91 -11.58 10.47 13.54
CA GLU A 91 -12.65 11.43 13.22
C GLU A 91 -13.74 11.43 14.29
N GLY A 92 -14.13 10.27 14.82
CA GLY A 92 -15.05 10.19 15.95
C GLY A 92 -14.56 10.96 17.19
N GLN A 93 -13.27 10.88 17.49
CA GLN A 93 -12.64 11.58 18.60
C GLN A 93 -12.52 13.09 18.33
N ILE A 94 -12.17 13.49 17.11
CA ILE A 94 -12.11 14.90 16.69
C ILE A 94 -13.50 15.56 16.79
N ASN A 95 -14.54 14.88 16.33
CA ASN A 95 -15.91 15.41 16.32
C ASN A 95 -16.48 15.58 17.73
N ALA A 96 -15.95 14.86 18.72
CA ALA A 96 -16.31 15.04 20.12
C ALA A 96 -15.73 16.33 20.75
N VAL A 97 -14.72 16.95 20.12
CA VAL A 97 -14.11 18.18 20.62
C VAL A 97 -15.00 19.40 20.32
N PRO A 98 -15.35 20.22 21.33
CA PRO A 98 -16.14 21.43 21.12
C PRO A 98 -15.48 22.42 20.14
N GLN A 99 -16.23 22.82 19.11
CA GLN A 99 -15.77 23.68 18.00
C GLN A 99 -15.87 25.18 18.32
N SER A 100 -15.47 25.58 19.53
CA SER A 100 -15.79 26.90 20.10
C SER A 100 -14.78 27.99 19.75
N SER A 101 -13.49 27.67 19.57
CA SER A 101 -12.46 28.66 19.26
C SER A 101 -12.23 28.84 17.75
N ALA A 102 -11.80 30.06 17.35
CA ALA A 102 -11.43 30.36 15.96
C ALA A 102 -10.24 29.50 15.49
N GLU A 103 -9.29 29.23 16.40
CA GLU A 103 -8.13 28.37 16.17
C GLU A 103 -8.52 26.92 15.85
N ILE A 104 -9.46 26.33 16.62
CA ILE A 104 -9.96 24.97 16.37
C ILE A 104 -10.62 24.89 14.98
N LYS A 105 -11.39 25.91 14.59
CA LYS A 105 -12.03 25.96 13.26
C LYS A 105 -10.99 26.06 12.15
N GLU A 106 -9.96 26.88 12.32
CA GLU A 106 -8.86 27.01 11.35
C GLU A 106 -8.12 25.68 11.15
N ILE A 107 -7.78 24.99 12.24
CA ILE A 107 -7.15 23.66 12.21
C ILE A 107 -8.03 22.65 11.46
N ASN A 108 -9.33 22.62 11.75
CA ASN A 108 -10.24 21.65 11.14
C ASN A 108 -10.44 21.91 9.65
N LEU A 109 -10.52 23.18 9.23
CA LEU A 109 -10.57 23.54 7.81
C LEU A 109 -9.28 23.11 7.10
N ALA A 110 -8.11 23.46 7.64
CA ALA A 110 -6.83 23.10 7.04
C ALA A 110 -6.64 21.57 6.94
N ALA A 111 -7.02 20.83 7.99
CA ALA A 111 -6.96 19.37 7.98
C ALA A 111 -7.88 18.75 6.92
N ASN A 112 -9.11 19.26 6.79
CA ASN A 112 -10.07 18.77 5.79
C ASN A 112 -9.66 19.09 4.36
N ASP A 113 -9.15 20.30 4.11
CA ASP A 113 -8.64 20.69 2.79
C ASP A 113 -7.45 19.84 2.36
N LEU A 114 -6.53 19.56 3.29
CA LEU A 114 -5.40 18.66 3.05
C LEU A 114 -5.85 17.22 2.81
N PHE A 115 -6.77 16.70 3.63
CA PHE A 115 -7.34 15.36 3.47
C PHE A 115 -8.02 15.18 2.11
N ASN A 116 -8.77 16.20 1.67
CA ASN A 116 -9.43 16.23 0.37
C ASN A 116 -8.42 16.32 -0.78
N SER A 117 -7.36 17.11 -0.62
CA SER A 117 -6.27 17.20 -1.60
C SER A 117 -5.57 15.86 -1.79
N ILE A 118 -5.32 15.11 -0.72
CA ILE A 118 -4.78 13.75 -0.80
C ILE A 118 -5.78 12.79 -1.45
N SER A 119 -7.07 12.90 -1.14
CA SER A 119 -8.12 12.09 -1.79
C SER A 119 -8.17 12.32 -3.30
N ASN A 120 -8.02 13.57 -3.73
CA ASN A 120 -7.97 13.91 -5.15
C ASN A 120 -6.68 13.39 -5.80
N LEU A 121 -5.54 13.50 -5.12
CA LEU A 121 -4.28 12.93 -5.60
C LEU A 121 -4.39 11.41 -5.78
N LYS A 122 -5.02 10.69 -4.83
CA LYS A 122 -5.30 9.24 -4.96
C LYS A 122 -6.11 8.94 -6.23
N LYS A 123 -7.15 9.72 -6.52
CA LYS A 123 -7.95 9.58 -7.76
C LYS A 123 -7.09 9.81 -9.00
N ASP A 124 -6.26 10.84 -9.01
CA ASP A 124 -5.35 11.12 -10.13
C ASP A 124 -4.37 9.97 -10.38
N PHE A 125 -3.81 9.39 -9.33
CA PHE A 125 -2.95 8.21 -9.43
C PHE A 125 -3.69 7.01 -10.02
N ILE A 126 -4.94 6.77 -9.60
CA ILE A 126 -5.75 5.65 -10.11
C ILE A 126 -6.08 5.84 -11.60
N ILE A 127 -6.37 7.07 -12.03
CA ILE A 127 -6.60 7.40 -13.44
C ILE A 127 -5.30 7.27 -14.24
N SER A 128 -4.26 8.02 -13.84
CA SER A 128 -3.02 8.19 -14.63
C SER A 128 -2.12 6.95 -14.62
N VAL A 129 -2.10 6.18 -13.52
CA VAL A 129 -1.29 4.97 -13.39
C VAL A 129 -2.14 3.71 -13.61
N GLY A 130 -3.32 3.64 -12.97
CA GLY A 130 -4.20 2.48 -13.06
C GLY A 130 -4.96 2.37 -14.38
N GLY A 131 -5.26 3.50 -15.03
CA GLY A 131 -6.09 3.55 -16.23
C GLY A 131 -7.55 3.15 -15.96
N ILE A 132 -8.05 3.42 -14.75
CA ILE A 132 -9.43 3.10 -14.31
C ILE A 132 -10.21 4.39 -14.09
N ASP A 133 -11.48 4.41 -14.52
CA ASP A 133 -12.42 5.52 -14.30
C ASP A 133 -12.85 5.56 -12.81
N PRO A 134 -12.79 6.71 -12.10
CA PRO A 134 -13.21 6.84 -10.71
C PRO A 134 -14.66 6.42 -10.42
N LYS A 135 -15.55 6.39 -11.43
CA LYS A 135 -16.97 6.06 -11.24
C LYS A 135 -17.23 4.57 -10.96
N THR A 136 -16.29 3.68 -11.29
CA THR A 136 -16.41 2.24 -10.98
C THR A 136 -15.83 1.90 -9.60
N MET A 137 -15.43 2.90 -8.81
CA MET A 137 -14.71 2.73 -7.55
C MET A 137 -15.65 2.43 -6.37
N GLN A 138 -16.21 1.24 -6.33
CA GLN A 138 -16.18 0.51 -5.07
C GLN A 138 -14.88 -0.28 -5.14
N LEU A 139 -13.92 -0.02 -4.25
CA LEU A 139 -12.69 -0.82 -4.15
C LEU A 139 -13.09 -2.22 -3.65
N THR A 140 -13.77 -2.99 -4.49
CA THR A 140 -13.98 -4.40 -4.23
C THR A 140 -12.68 -5.10 -4.53
N THR A 141 -12.37 -6.11 -3.71
CA THR A 141 -11.20 -6.99 -3.85
C THR A 141 -11.06 -7.60 -5.25
N ASP A 142 -12.14 -7.60 -6.05
CA ASP A 142 -12.24 -8.16 -7.39
C ASP A 142 -11.86 -7.19 -8.54
N ASP A 143 -11.91 -5.88 -8.32
CA ASP A 143 -11.54 -4.84 -9.31
C ASP A 143 -10.02 -4.61 -9.39
N LEU A 144 -9.27 -5.09 -8.39
CA LEU A 144 -7.81 -5.06 -8.35
C LEU A 144 -7.16 -6.17 -9.17
N LYS A 145 -7.73 -6.53 -10.33
CA LYS A 145 -7.26 -7.61 -11.23
C LYS A 145 -5.85 -7.38 -11.81
N TYR A 146 -4.87 -7.67 -10.96
CA TYR A 146 -3.74 -8.59 -11.07
C TYR A 146 -2.58 -8.39 -12.09
N SER A 147 -2.54 -7.35 -12.93
CA SER A 147 -1.30 -7.08 -13.71
C SER A 147 -0.91 -5.60 -13.87
N ARG A 148 -1.85 -4.66 -13.69
CA ARG A 148 -1.61 -3.23 -13.93
C ARG A 148 -1.04 -2.49 -12.72
N PHE A 149 -1.14 -3.07 -11.53
CA PHE A 149 -0.80 -2.42 -10.25
C PHE A 149 0.51 -2.92 -9.62
N THR A 150 1.11 -3.98 -10.15
CA THR A 150 2.35 -4.58 -9.63
C THR A 150 3.62 -3.95 -10.18
N ASN A 151 3.51 -3.08 -11.19
CA ASN A 151 4.67 -2.39 -11.74
C ASN A 151 5.17 -1.34 -10.73
N LEU A 152 6.40 -1.56 -10.25
CA LEU A 152 7.03 -0.78 -9.19
C LEU A 152 7.45 0.62 -9.64
N ASP A 153 7.75 0.80 -10.93
CA ASP A 153 8.33 2.06 -11.45
C ASP A 153 7.29 2.97 -12.11
N LYS A 154 6.10 2.44 -12.42
CA LYS A 154 5.06 3.17 -13.15
C LYS A 154 4.60 4.43 -12.40
N ASN A 155 4.61 4.41 -11.07
CA ASN A 155 4.22 5.55 -10.25
C ASN A 155 5.20 6.72 -10.47
N THR A 156 6.49 6.51 -10.18
CA THR A 156 7.52 7.56 -10.34
C THR A 156 7.67 7.99 -11.78
N PHE A 157 7.65 7.05 -12.74
CA PHE A 157 7.72 7.37 -14.15
C PHE A 157 6.56 8.27 -14.59
N LYS A 158 5.33 7.98 -14.14
CA LYS A 158 4.16 8.78 -14.49
C LYS A 158 4.21 10.16 -13.83
N ILE A 159 4.67 10.26 -12.58
CA ILE A 159 4.90 11.55 -11.92
C ILE A 159 5.91 12.38 -12.73
N LEU A 160 7.03 11.79 -13.16
CA LEU A 160 8.06 12.51 -13.93
C LEU A 160 7.58 12.95 -15.32
N GLN A 161 6.69 12.19 -15.95
CA GLN A 161 6.17 12.47 -17.30
C GLN A 161 4.95 13.42 -17.30
N ASP A 162 4.06 13.29 -16.31
CA ASP A 162 2.82 14.06 -16.22
C ASP A 162 3.03 15.30 -15.34
N THR A 163 3.19 16.45 -15.99
CA THR A 163 3.41 17.74 -15.34
C THR A 163 2.28 18.13 -14.38
N ALA A 164 1.03 17.72 -14.67
CA ALA A 164 -0.10 18.01 -13.80
C ALA A 164 -0.09 17.13 -12.55
N LEU A 165 0.21 15.84 -12.70
CA LEU A 165 0.37 14.91 -11.57
C LEU A 165 1.54 15.36 -10.69
N ALA A 166 2.71 15.65 -11.27
CA ALA A 166 3.87 16.18 -10.54
C ALA A 166 3.53 17.44 -9.73
N ARG A 167 2.84 18.40 -10.37
CA ARG A 167 2.42 19.63 -9.72
C ARG A 167 1.50 19.35 -8.53
N ARG A 168 0.51 18.47 -8.68
CA ARG A 168 -0.41 18.11 -7.59
C ARG A 168 0.29 17.37 -6.46
N THR A 169 1.21 16.46 -6.77
CA THR A 169 2.06 15.78 -5.79
C THR A 169 2.89 16.77 -4.97
N ASN A 170 3.53 17.74 -5.61
CA ASN A 170 4.31 18.79 -4.93
C ASN A 170 3.43 19.72 -4.08
N LEU A 171 2.21 20.03 -4.54
CA LEU A 171 1.26 20.84 -3.77
C LEU A 171 0.82 20.12 -2.50
N VAL A 172 0.56 18.81 -2.55
CA VAL A 172 0.25 18.01 -1.37
C VAL A 172 1.42 18.02 -0.40
N TYR A 173 2.65 17.79 -0.88
CA TYR A 173 3.84 17.89 -0.03
C TYR A 173 3.94 19.24 0.68
N LYS A 174 3.80 20.35 -0.06
CA LYS A 174 3.83 21.69 0.53
C LYS A 174 2.72 21.89 1.55
N SER A 175 1.51 21.44 1.24
CA SER A 175 0.35 21.58 2.14
C SER A 175 0.53 20.80 3.44
N ILE A 176 1.26 19.67 3.44
CA ILE A 176 1.66 18.96 4.65
C ILE A 176 2.60 19.81 5.51
N GLN A 177 3.60 20.47 4.90
CA GLN A 177 4.53 21.33 5.62
C GLN A 177 3.84 22.58 6.19
N ASP A 178 2.95 23.20 5.40
CA ASP A 178 2.17 24.36 5.83
C ASP A 178 1.24 23.97 7.00
N TYR A 179 0.58 22.81 6.91
CA TYR A 179 -0.27 22.27 7.98
C TYR A 179 0.51 21.93 9.24
N LYS A 180 1.65 21.24 9.12
CA LYS A 180 2.55 20.97 10.24
C LYS A 180 2.96 22.27 10.95
N SER A 181 3.35 23.28 10.17
CA SER A 181 3.75 24.60 10.67
C SER A 181 2.61 25.30 11.42
N LEU A 182 1.37 25.15 10.94
CA LEU A 182 0.16 25.67 11.59
C LEU A 182 -0.04 25.02 12.97
N LEU A 183 0.06 23.68 13.07
CA LEU A 183 -0.17 22.98 14.33
C LEU A 183 0.84 23.35 15.42
N ILE A 184 2.11 23.48 15.08
CA ILE A 184 3.17 23.74 16.05
C ILE A 184 3.38 25.23 16.37
N LYS A 185 2.72 26.13 15.63
CA LYS A 185 2.94 27.59 15.72
C LYS A 185 2.80 28.13 17.15
N ASN A 186 1.80 27.64 17.88
CA ASN A 186 1.44 28.09 19.22
C ASN A 186 1.83 27.07 20.31
N MET A 187 2.52 25.98 19.94
CA MET A 187 2.95 24.96 20.89
C MET A 187 4.36 25.27 21.41
N ASP A 188 4.60 24.93 22.67
CA ASP A 188 5.97 24.88 23.18
C ASP A 188 6.76 23.80 22.44
N LYS A 189 8.00 24.12 22.05
CA LYS A 189 8.82 23.26 21.18
C LYS A 189 9.13 21.92 21.84
N ASP A 190 9.33 21.94 23.16
CA ASP A 190 9.68 20.78 23.97
C ASP A 190 8.44 20.07 24.53
N SER A 191 7.23 20.53 24.19
CA SER A 191 6.01 19.84 24.58
C SER A 191 5.90 18.46 23.94
N PRO A 192 5.38 17.45 24.66
CA PRO A 192 5.16 16.10 24.09
C PRO A 192 4.34 16.12 22.79
N SER A 193 3.34 17.00 22.71
CA SER A 193 2.49 17.15 21.52
C SER A 193 3.26 17.71 20.32
N SER A 194 4.11 18.74 20.52
CA SER A 194 5.00 19.26 19.46
C SER A 194 5.97 18.19 18.96
N ILE A 195 6.59 17.42 19.86
CA ILE A 195 7.51 16.34 19.49
C ILE A 195 6.78 15.26 18.70
N PHE A 196 5.60 14.85 19.17
CA PHE A 196 4.76 13.85 18.51
C PHE A 196 4.37 14.28 17.10
N ILE A 197 3.84 15.51 16.92
CA ILE A 197 3.45 16.06 15.62
C ILE A 197 4.66 16.15 14.69
N ASN A 198 5.81 16.57 15.22
CA ASN A 198 7.05 16.63 14.45
C ASN A 198 7.49 15.25 13.95
N GLN A 199 7.43 14.23 14.80
CA GLN A 199 7.77 12.86 14.42
C GLN A 199 6.78 12.31 13.39
N LEU A 200 5.48 12.50 13.64
CA LEU A 200 4.40 11.96 12.82
C LEU A 200 4.38 12.57 11.41
N LEU A 201 4.57 13.88 11.28
CA LEU A 201 4.53 14.59 9.99
C LEU A 201 5.93 14.89 9.42
N SER A 202 7.01 14.33 9.98
CA SER A 202 8.36 14.53 9.43
C SER A 202 8.59 13.68 8.18
N SER A 203 8.98 14.32 7.07
CA SER A 203 9.80 13.65 6.07
C SER A 203 11.24 13.60 6.58
N LYS A 204 11.94 12.48 6.44
CA LYS A 204 13.36 12.35 6.87
C LYS A 204 14.33 13.34 6.17
N GLN A 205 13.85 14.08 5.15
CA GLN A 205 14.58 15.09 4.37
C GLN A 205 13.64 16.25 3.98
N ASP A 206 14.18 17.47 3.93
CA ASP A 206 13.46 18.75 3.76
C ASP A 206 13.10 19.12 2.30
N ASN A 207 13.07 18.16 1.37
CA ASN A 207 12.74 18.47 -0.02
C ASN A 207 11.64 17.55 -0.60
N ALA A 208 10.90 18.10 -1.57
CA ALA A 208 9.77 17.43 -2.21
C ALA A 208 10.18 16.17 -2.98
N GLN A 209 11.39 16.15 -3.55
CA GLN A 209 11.87 15.03 -4.35
C GLN A 209 12.11 13.79 -3.48
N ASP A 210 12.77 13.94 -2.35
CA ASP A 210 13.02 12.85 -1.40
C ASP A 210 11.71 12.32 -0.83
N TRP A 211 10.74 13.20 -0.54
CA TRP A 211 9.39 12.77 -0.14
C TRP A 211 8.69 11.96 -1.24
N ILE A 212 8.79 12.38 -2.51
CA ILE A 212 8.24 11.63 -3.64
C ILE A 212 8.90 10.25 -3.73
N MET A 213 10.22 10.18 -3.60
CA MET A 213 10.94 8.92 -3.67
C MET A 213 10.52 7.99 -2.52
N GLN A 214 10.38 8.49 -1.30
CA GLN A 214 9.95 7.69 -0.15
C GLN A 214 8.54 7.13 -0.28
N ASN A 215 7.62 7.86 -0.94
CA ASN A 215 6.20 7.46 -1.00
C ASN A 215 5.82 6.72 -2.30
N PHE A 216 6.56 6.93 -3.39
CA PHE A 216 6.16 6.48 -4.73
C PHE A 216 7.24 5.72 -5.50
N TYR A 217 8.51 5.74 -5.08
CA TYR A 217 9.59 5.05 -5.82
C TYR A 217 9.62 3.55 -5.54
N ARG A 218 9.59 2.77 -6.62
CA ARG A 218 9.60 1.30 -6.58
C ARG A 218 8.47 0.69 -5.75
N PHE A 219 7.31 1.35 -5.73
CA PHE A 219 6.13 0.85 -5.05
C PHE A 219 5.03 0.47 -6.05
N PRO A 220 4.34 -0.67 -5.85
CA PRO A 220 3.09 -0.95 -6.54
C PRO A 220 2.09 0.19 -6.30
N LEU A 221 1.19 0.46 -7.25
CA LEU A 221 0.20 1.53 -7.10
C LEU A 221 -0.62 1.36 -5.82
N ILE A 222 -1.05 0.14 -5.51
CA ILE A 222 -1.83 -0.13 -4.29
C ILE A 222 -1.08 0.26 -3.02
N MET A 223 0.24 0.06 -2.98
CA MET A 223 1.07 0.43 -1.84
C MET A 223 1.23 1.95 -1.74
N SER A 224 1.42 2.66 -2.86
CA SER A 224 1.41 4.11 -2.86
C SER A 224 0.05 4.69 -2.44
N LEU A 225 -1.07 4.05 -2.80
CA LEU A 225 -2.38 4.44 -2.31
C LEU A 225 -2.52 4.20 -0.80
N ASN A 226 -1.96 3.11 -0.27
CA ASN A 226 -1.89 2.87 1.17
C ASN A 226 -1.04 3.92 1.88
N ASN A 227 0.12 4.29 1.34
CA ASN A 227 0.94 5.38 1.89
C ASN A 227 0.16 6.70 1.92
N LEU A 228 -0.61 7.01 0.87
CA LEU A 228 -1.49 8.17 0.86
C LEU A 228 -2.62 8.08 1.90
N THR A 229 -3.22 6.90 2.12
CA THR A 229 -4.20 6.70 3.20
C THR A 229 -3.54 6.80 4.58
N GLN A 230 -2.31 6.31 4.74
CA GLN A 230 -1.52 6.43 5.96
C GLN A 230 -1.27 7.91 6.30
N LEU A 231 -0.89 8.73 5.31
CA LEU A 231 -0.77 10.18 5.50
C LEU A 231 -2.10 10.83 5.93
N GLN A 232 -3.23 10.37 5.39
CA GLN A 232 -4.55 10.83 5.82
C GLN A 232 -4.83 10.52 7.30
N LEU A 233 -4.43 9.33 7.77
CA LEU A 233 -4.51 8.95 9.18
C LEU A 233 -3.58 9.83 10.04
N GLU A 234 -2.34 10.03 9.62
CA GLU A 234 -1.36 10.86 10.33
C GLU A 234 -1.86 12.31 10.50
N ILE A 235 -2.52 12.88 9.49
CA ILE A 235 -3.16 14.20 9.58
C ILE A 235 -4.24 14.22 10.66
N ARG A 236 -5.10 13.19 10.71
CA ARG A 236 -6.18 13.09 11.72
C ARG A 236 -5.62 12.89 13.13
N LEU A 237 -4.58 12.09 13.30
CA LEU A 237 -3.92 11.90 14.58
C LEU A 237 -3.23 13.19 15.05
N ALA A 238 -2.54 13.91 14.17
CA ALA A 238 -1.92 15.20 14.48
C ALA A 238 -2.98 16.26 14.86
N GLN A 239 -4.09 16.29 14.12
CA GLN A 239 -5.25 17.14 14.40
C GLN A 239 -5.80 16.85 15.80
N GLN A 240 -6.09 15.58 16.09
CA GLN A 240 -6.63 15.14 17.37
C GLN A 240 -5.73 15.53 18.54
N GLU A 241 -4.42 15.28 18.43
CA GLU A 241 -3.46 15.63 19.47
C GLU A 241 -3.43 17.14 19.72
N THR A 242 -3.44 17.94 18.66
CA THR A 242 -3.47 19.40 18.74
C THR A 242 -4.73 19.89 19.44
N LEU A 243 -5.90 19.39 19.04
CA LEU A 243 -7.17 19.75 19.66
C LEU A 243 -7.21 19.37 21.14
N SER A 244 -6.71 18.19 21.49
CA SER A 244 -6.57 17.72 22.87
C SER A 244 -5.68 18.66 23.70
N SER A 245 -4.54 19.08 23.16
CA SER A 245 -3.64 20.02 23.84
C SER A 245 -4.27 21.39 24.07
N ILE A 246 -5.03 21.91 23.09
CA ILE A 246 -5.73 23.19 23.20
C ILE A 246 -6.80 23.10 24.30
N CYS A 247 -7.60 22.02 24.31
CA CYS A 247 -8.63 21.84 25.33
C CYS A 247 -8.06 21.73 26.75
N LYS A 248 -6.92 21.03 26.94
CA LYS A 248 -6.24 20.96 28.23
C LYS A 248 -5.77 22.34 28.68
N ALA A 249 -5.09 23.09 27.82
CA ALA A 249 -4.62 24.44 28.14
C ALA A 249 -5.78 25.37 28.54
N VAL A 250 -6.93 25.29 27.87
CA VAL A 250 -8.12 26.08 28.23
C VAL A 250 -8.68 25.67 29.60
N ALA A 251 -8.73 24.37 29.91
CA ALA A 251 -9.22 23.87 31.19
C ALA A 251 -8.31 24.28 32.36
N ASP A 252 -6.98 24.24 32.16
CA ASP A 252 -6.01 24.65 33.17
C ASP A 252 -6.15 26.14 33.51
N ILE A 253 -6.30 27.01 32.50
CA ILE A 253 -6.56 28.45 32.68
C ILE A 253 -7.86 28.70 33.45
N GLN A 254 -8.93 27.93 33.19
CA GLN A 254 -10.19 28.08 33.90
C GLN A 254 -10.06 27.67 35.38
N ASN A 255 -9.29 26.63 35.69
CA ASN A 255 -9.08 26.19 37.07
C ASN A 255 -8.22 27.17 37.88
N GLU A 256 -7.20 27.80 37.29
CA GLU A 256 -6.39 28.82 37.96
C GLU A 256 -7.18 30.10 38.29
N ASN A 257 -8.14 30.48 37.44
CA ASN A 257 -9.00 31.64 37.68
C ASN A 257 -10.10 31.40 38.73
N ILE A 258 -10.38 30.15 39.10
CA ILE A 258 -11.37 29.81 40.15
C ILE A 258 -10.69 29.75 41.54
N GLN A 259 -9.36 29.56 41.59
CA GLN A 259 -8.61 29.50 42.85
C GLN A 259 -8.02 30.85 43.32
N ASN A 260 -8.08 31.89 42.49
CA ASN A 260 -7.70 33.27 42.83
C ASN A 260 -8.93 34.15 43.06
#